data_AF-M0FQQ9-F1
#
_entry.id   AF-M0FQQ9-F1
#
_cell.length_a   1.000
_cell.length_b   1.000
_cell.length_c   1.000
_cell.angle_alpha   90.00
_cell.angle_beta   90.00
_cell.angle_gamma   90.00
#
_symmetry.space_group_name_H-M   'P 1'
#
loop_
_entity.id
_entity.type
_entity.pdbx_description
1 polymer ?
#
loop_
_entity_poly.entity_id
_entity_poly.type
_entity_poly.pdbx_seq_one_letter_code
_entity_poly.pdbx_strand_id
1 'polypeptide(L)'
;MHSDIDVSADDGVALVSVRVDNDAPVDRRVRLRNRLDGPVLPPRRAGVPEPGWDDEGFEGVVPAGSTVALGYAVPLSPPGDRDAEAVDADSLPEHAVDVETLGRADESDEAADSTPEGAIRSLGSARPPADAVPVSADPSPTVSAPETPESAPDTAGDERSTPSEQPTDADVSAAVEPREPRDHETQRPSEPASLAAVERRIDLAERLDGASVADAAAALSETERGVDALESLDADRERLRRLAARATALADRAADADPDVDALRRLA
;
A
#
# COMPACT_ATOMS: atom_id res chain seq x y z
N MET A 1 -3.99 -0.31 -26.13
CA MET A 1 -3.35 -0.09 -24.84
C MET A 1 -3.82 1.26 -24.36
N HIS A 2 -4.50 1.30 -23.22
CA HIS A 2 -4.89 2.55 -22.58
C HIS A 2 -4.30 2.55 -21.17
N SER A 3 -3.90 3.72 -20.69
CA SER A 3 -3.36 3.87 -19.35
C SER A 3 -4.03 5.05 -18.65
N ASP A 4 -4.41 4.82 -17.41
CA ASP A 4 -4.91 5.82 -16.48
C ASP A 4 -3.87 5.98 -15.37
N ILE A 5 -3.50 7.22 -15.06
CA ILE A 5 -2.42 7.55 -14.13
C ILE A 5 -2.99 8.52 -13.09
N ASP A 6 -2.78 8.18 -11.83
CA ASP A 6 -3.13 9.01 -10.68
C ASP A 6 -1.88 9.18 -9.80
N VAL A 7 -1.68 10.42 -9.35
CA VAL A 7 -0.55 10.80 -8.51
C VAL A 7 -1.09 11.57 -7.31
N SER A 8 -0.77 11.10 -6.12
CA SER A 8 -1.09 11.79 -4.87
C SER A 8 0.19 12.02 -4.08
N ALA A 9 0.46 13.27 -3.68
CA ALA A 9 1.63 13.61 -2.87
C ALA A 9 1.23 13.84 -1.41
N ASP A 10 1.94 13.20 -0.48
CA ASP A 10 1.77 13.36 0.97
C ASP A 10 3.13 13.20 1.68
N ASP A 11 3.37 14.02 2.71
CA ASP A 11 4.60 14.01 3.54
C ASP A 11 5.93 13.92 2.77
N GLY A 12 6.04 14.63 1.65
CA GLY A 12 7.24 14.61 0.81
C GLY A 12 7.44 13.31 0.02
N VAL A 13 6.38 12.52 -0.17
CA VAL A 13 6.37 11.30 -0.98
C VAL A 13 5.21 11.37 -1.97
N ALA A 14 5.49 11.13 -3.25
CA ALA A 14 4.46 10.92 -4.25
C ALA A 14 4.11 9.43 -4.33
N LEU A 15 2.85 9.08 -4.11
CA LEU A 15 2.30 7.79 -4.47
C LEU A 15 1.76 7.88 -5.89
N VAL A 16 2.20 6.95 -6.74
CA VAL A 16 1.81 6.87 -8.14
C VAL A 16 1.06 5.57 -8.35
N SER A 17 -0.14 5.65 -8.91
CA SER A 17 -0.92 4.51 -9.34
C SER A 17 -1.15 4.55 -10.84
N VAL A 18 -0.94 3.42 -11.51
CA VAL A 18 -1.05 3.29 -12.96
C VAL A 18 -1.90 2.08 -13.27
N ARG A 19 -2.99 2.31 -14.00
CA ARG A 19 -3.87 1.26 -14.49
C ARG A 19 -3.66 1.10 -15.98
N VAL A 20 -3.17 -0.06 -16.40
CA VAL A 20 -2.87 -0.35 -17.80
C VAL A 20 -3.86 -1.37 -18.34
N ASP A 21 -4.61 -0.98 -19.36
CA ASP A 21 -5.60 -1.79 -20.03
C ASP A 21 -5.11 -2.33 -21.38
N ASN A 22 -5.26 -3.64 -21.56
CA ASN A 22 -4.95 -4.35 -22.79
C ASN A 22 -6.21 -4.92 -23.46
N ASP A 23 -6.86 -4.12 -24.30
CA ASP A 23 -7.97 -4.57 -25.17
C ASP A 23 -7.56 -5.59 -26.26
N ALA A 24 -6.25 -5.83 -26.48
CA ALA A 24 -5.81 -6.74 -27.52
C ALA A 24 -6.08 -8.20 -27.14
N PRO A 25 -6.36 -9.08 -28.11
CA PRO A 25 -6.60 -10.51 -27.86
C PRO A 25 -5.30 -11.31 -27.62
N VAL A 26 -4.20 -10.62 -27.30
CA VAL A 26 -2.88 -11.23 -27.07
C VAL A 26 -2.22 -10.54 -25.87
N ASP A 27 -1.40 -11.30 -25.16
CA ASP A 27 -0.61 -10.79 -24.04
C ASP A 27 0.40 -9.76 -24.54
N ARG A 28 0.47 -8.61 -23.86
CA ARG A 28 1.32 -7.48 -24.23
C ARG A 28 2.37 -7.21 -23.16
N ARG A 29 3.62 -7.02 -23.59
CA ARG A 29 4.69 -6.55 -22.71
C ARG A 29 4.65 -5.04 -22.61
N VAL A 30 4.86 -4.53 -21.39
CA VAL A 30 4.92 -3.10 -21.11
C VAL A 30 6.13 -2.76 -20.27
N ARG A 31 6.65 -1.56 -20.51
CA ARG A 31 7.64 -0.89 -19.68
C ARG A 31 7.04 0.41 -19.16
N LEU A 32 7.01 0.55 -17.86
CA LEU A 32 6.63 1.74 -17.14
C LEU A 32 7.92 2.40 -16.64
N ARG A 33 8.13 3.67 -16.98
CA ARG A 33 9.27 4.47 -16.49
C ARG A 33 8.77 5.65 -15.67
N ASN A 34 9.31 5.81 -14.47
CA ASN A 34 9.08 7.00 -13.67
C ASN A 34 9.71 8.24 -14.34
N ARG A 35 9.02 9.38 -14.29
CA ARG A 35 9.54 10.69 -14.73
C ARG A 35 9.67 11.68 -13.57
N LEU A 36 9.17 11.34 -12.38
CA LEU A 36 9.30 12.16 -11.19
C LEU A 36 10.75 12.18 -10.69
N ASP A 37 11.14 13.31 -10.11
CA ASP A 37 12.47 13.51 -9.54
C ASP A 37 12.62 12.75 -8.21
N GLY A 38 13.01 11.47 -8.32
CA GLY A 38 13.33 10.63 -7.17
C GLY A 38 13.48 9.14 -7.53
N PRO A 39 14.06 8.34 -6.62
CA PRO A 39 14.15 6.90 -6.80
C PRO A 39 12.77 6.23 -6.75
N VAL A 40 12.58 5.17 -7.54
CA VAL A 40 11.37 4.34 -7.47
C VAL A 40 11.42 3.48 -6.22
N LEU A 41 10.36 3.56 -5.40
CA LEU A 41 10.12 2.70 -4.25
C LEU A 41 9.02 1.71 -4.61
N PRO A 42 9.39 0.51 -5.09
CA PRO A 42 8.40 -0.50 -5.50
C PRO A 42 7.70 -1.13 -4.28
N PRO A 43 6.52 -1.73 -4.49
CA PRO A 43 5.85 -2.51 -3.46
C PRO A 43 6.74 -3.69 -3.06
N ARG A 44 6.79 -4.00 -1.77
CA ARG A 44 7.67 -5.04 -1.21
C ARG A 44 6.88 -6.07 -0.43
N ARG A 45 7.25 -7.35 -0.57
CA ARG A 45 6.81 -8.45 0.29
C ARG A 45 8.01 -9.03 1.00
N ALA A 46 7.98 -9.05 2.33
CA ALA A 46 9.11 -9.47 3.16
C ALA A 46 10.43 -8.74 2.82
N GLY A 47 10.35 -7.45 2.48
CA GLY A 47 11.51 -6.61 2.14
C GLY A 47 12.01 -6.74 0.69
N VAL A 48 11.51 -7.71 -0.08
CA VAL A 48 11.89 -7.92 -1.48
C VAL A 48 10.89 -7.17 -2.39
N PRO A 49 11.36 -6.37 -3.37
CA PRO A 49 10.50 -5.79 -4.39
C PRO A 49 9.65 -6.85 -5.10
N GLU A 50 8.40 -6.51 -5.42
CA GLU A 50 7.59 -7.39 -6.25
C GLU A 50 8.26 -7.62 -7.63
N PRO A 51 8.03 -8.78 -8.27
CA PRO A 51 8.63 -9.08 -9.57
C PRO A 51 8.27 -8.05 -10.64
N GLY A 52 9.23 -7.76 -11.52
CA GLY A 52 9.07 -6.79 -12.61
C GLY A 52 9.49 -5.38 -12.25
N TRP A 53 9.73 -5.07 -10.98
CA TRP A 53 10.25 -3.77 -10.56
C TRP A 53 11.77 -3.69 -10.60
N ASP A 54 12.28 -2.56 -11.08
CA ASP A 54 13.68 -2.14 -10.97
C ASP A 54 13.78 -0.69 -10.48
N ASP A 55 14.99 -0.13 -10.50
CA ASP A 55 15.27 1.21 -9.97
C ASP A 55 14.60 2.34 -10.78
N GLU A 56 14.20 2.08 -12.03
CA GLU A 56 13.60 3.07 -12.94
C GLU A 56 12.07 2.93 -13.09
N GLY A 57 11.53 1.75 -12.79
CA GLY A 57 10.10 1.50 -12.87
C GLY A 57 9.74 0.03 -12.95
N PHE A 58 8.76 -0.30 -13.78
CA PHE A 58 8.21 -1.64 -13.88
C PHE A 58 8.28 -2.18 -15.31
N GLU A 59 8.60 -3.46 -15.45
CA GLU A 59 8.47 -4.21 -16.69
C GLU A 59 7.70 -5.51 -16.44
N GLY A 60 6.70 -5.76 -17.27
CA GLY A 60 5.87 -6.95 -17.12
C GLY A 60 4.93 -7.20 -18.29
N VAL A 61 4.04 -8.16 -18.09
CA VAL A 61 3.05 -8.59 -19.09
C VAL A 61 1.66 -8.22 -18.61
N VAL A 62 0.88 -7.59 -19.49
CA VAL A 62 -0.56 -7.37 -19.33
C VAL A 62 -1.28 -8.43 -20.16
N PRO A 63 -2.03 -9.36 -19.53
CA PRO A 63 -2.74 -10.42 -20.25
C PRO A 63 -3.75 -9.87 -21.27
N ALA A 64 -4.12 -10.69 -22.25
CA ALA A 64 -5.14 -10.35 -23.23
C ALA A 64 -6.48 -9.96 -22.58
N GLY A 65 -7.11 -8.91 -23.08
CA GLY A 65 -8.42 -8.42 -22.62
C GLY A 65 -8.49 -8.09 -21.12
N SER A 66 -7.35 -7.74 -20.52
CA SER A 66 -7.21 -7.59 -19.06
C SER A 66 -6.61 -6.25 -18.70
N THR A 67 -6.88 -5.81 -17.47
CA THR A 67 -6.28 -4.63 -16.86
C THR A 67 -5.32 -5.04 -15.74
N VAL A 68 -4.16 -4.41 -15.66
CA VAL A 68 -3.23 -4.53 -14.53
C VAL A 68 -3.12 -3.19 -13.81
N ALA A 69 -3.18 -3.21 -12.48
CA ALA A 69 -2.93 -2.05 -11.63
C ALA A 69 -1.54 -2.16 -11.01
N LEU A 70 -0.75 -1.09 -11.12
CA LEU A 70 0.60 -0.97 -10.62
C LEU A 70 0.64 0.25 -9.69
N GLY A 71 1.32 0.11 -8.55
CA GLY A 71 1.49 1.22 -7.61
C GLY A 71 2.91 1.27 -7.10
N TYR A 72 3.48 2.47 -7.00
CA TYR A 72 4.81 2.71 -6.42
C TYR A 72 4.88 4.08 -5.76
N ALA A 73 5.95 4.31 -4.99
CA ALA A 73 6.19 5.60 -4.36
C ALA A 73 7.49 6.25 -4.86
N VAL A 74 7.57 7.57 -4.80
CA VAL A 74 8.75 8.37 -5.13
C VAL A 74 8.95 9.41 -4.04
N PRO A 75 10.07 9.42 -3.30
CA PRO A 75 10.33 10.49 -2.35
C PRO A 75 10.62 11.77 -3.12
N LEU A 76 9.87 12.81 -2.82
CA LEU A 76 10.04 14.15 -3.36
C LEU A 76 11.17 14.84 -2.60
N SER A 77 12.14 15.40 -3.32
CA SER A 77 13.17 16.21 -2.68
C SER A 77 12.50 17.44 -2.04
N PRO A 78 12.85 17.81 -0.79
CA PRO A 78 12.37 19.06 -0.21
C PRO A 78 12.79 20.20 -1.13
N PRO A 79 11.98 21.28 -1.26
CA PRO A 79 12.32 22.41 -2.10
C PRO A 79 13.60 23.06 -1.57
N GLY A 80 14.74 22.69 -2.14
CA GLY A 80 16.00 23.37 -1.93
C GLY A 80 16.05 24.66 -2.75
N ASP A 81 16.97 25.57 -2.40
CA ASP A 81 17.27 26.87 -3.03
C ASP A 81 17.69 26.78 -4.52
N ARG A 82 16.94 26.05 -5.34
CA ARG A 82 16.85 26.32 -6.77
C ARG A 82 15.64 27.20 -6.94
N ASP A 83 15.76 28.20 -7.80
CA ASP A 83 14.63 28.99 -8.29
C ASP A 83 13.55 28.03 -8.78
N ALA A 84 12.63 27.70 -7.87
CA ALA A 84 11.67 26.65 -8.03
C ALA A 84 10.54 27.23 -8.88
N GLU A 85 10.57 26.94 -10.17
CA GLU A 85 9.35 26.38 -10.73
C GLU A 85 9.10 25.13 -9.90
N ALA A 86 8.25 25.28 -8.88
CA ALA A 86 7.62 24.14 -8.25
C ALA A 86 7.02 23.36 -9.41
N VAL A 87 7.65 22.24 -9.76
CA VAL A 87 6.96 21.18 -10.48
C VAL A 87 5.86 20.78 -9.53
N ASP A 88 4.72 21.46 -9.67
CA ASP A 88 3.48 21.06 -9.04
C ASP A 88 3.36 19.57 -9.33
N ALA A 89 3.28 18.73 -8.31
CA ALA A 89 2.92 17.33 -8.51
C ALA A 89 1.50 17.21 -9.13
N ASP A 90 0.75 18.32 -9.12
CA ASP A 90 -0.48 18.59 -9.87
C ASP A 90 -0.26 18.98 -11.35
N SER A 91 0.98 19.16 -11.82
CA SER A 91 1.29 19.37 -13.23
C SER A 91 1.10 18.08 -14.01
N LEU A 92 -0.17 17.81 -14.35
CA LEU A 92 -0.64 16.79 -15.26
C LEU A 92 -0.14 15.37 -14.91
N PRO A 93 -0.91 14.56 -14.16
CA PRO A 93 -0.51 13.21 -13.75
C PRO A 93 -0.12 12.31 -14.93
N GLU A 94 -0.66 12.59 -16.13
CA GLU A 94 -0.31 11.93 -17.39
C GLU A 94 1.18 12.06 -17.80
N HIS A 95 1.94 13.01 -17.26
CA HIS A 95 3.37 13.19 -17.55
C HIS A 95 4.30 12.61 -16.47
N ALA A 96 3.76 12.16 -15.33
CA ALA A 96 4.55 11.58 -14.25
C ALA A 96 5.16 10.22 -14.63
N VAL A 97 4.56 9.54 -15.61
CA VAL A 97 4.90 8.18 -16.02
C VAL A 97 4.91 8.04 -17.53
N ASP A 98 5.92 7.38 -18.07
CA ASP A 98 5.97 6.96 -19.47
C ASP A 98 5.63 5.46 -19.56
N VAL A 99 4.63 5.10 -20.38
CA VAL A 99 4.17 3.72 -20.59
C VAL A 99 4.44 3.30 -22.02
N GLU A 100 5.47 2.47 -22.21
CA GLU A 100 5.89 1.94 -23.50
C GLU A 100 5.37 0.51 -23.68
N THR A 101 4.75 0.22 -24.84
CA THR A 101 4.36 -1.15 -25.21
C THR A 101 5.50 -1.81 -26.00
N LEU A 102 6.05 -2.90 -25.48
CA LEU A 102 7.23 -3.58 -26.03
C LEU A 102 6.91 -4.67 -27.06
N GLY A 103 5.63 -4.93 -27.35
CA GLY A 103 5.20 -5.97 -28.29
C GLY A 103 4.42 -7.10 -27.63
N ARG A 104 4.28 -8.24 -28.31
CA ARG A 104 3.62 -9.43 -27.76
C ARG A 104 4.58 -10.15 -26.80
N ALA A 105 4.05 -10.74 -25.73
CA ALA A 105 4.87 -11.50 -24.78
C ALA A 105 5.70 -12.61 -25.46
N ASP A 106 5.06 -13.40 -26.33
CA ASP A 106 5.69 -14.54 -27.00
C ASP A 106 6.81 -14.16 -28.00
N GLU A 107 6.84 -12.93 -28.52
CA GLU A 107 7.84 -12.49 -29.51
C GLU A 107 9.26 -12.41 -28.92
N SER A 108 9.37 -12.27 -27.60
CA SER A 108 10.66 -12.10 -26.94
C SER A 108 11.25 -13.39 -26.40
N ASP A 109 10.40 -14.35 -26.01
CA ASP A 109 10.86 -15.71 -25.72
C ASP A 109 11.41 -16.35 -27.00
N GLU A 110 10.76 -16.14 -28.14
CA GLU A 110 11.27 -16.64 -29.43
C GLU A 110 12.60 -15.98 -29.83
N ALA A 111 12.78 -14.69 -29.52
CA ALA A 111 14.07 -14.00 -29.72
C ALA A 111 15.17 -14.51 -28.78
N ALA A 112 14.85 -14.79 -27.51
CA ALA A 112 15.79 -15.32 -26.52
C ALA A 112 16.20 -16.78 -26.84
N ASP A 113 15.28 -17.61 -27.30
CA ASP A 113 15.56 -18.97 -27.75
C ASP A 113 16.35 -19.02 -29.06
N SER A 114 16.29 -17.96 -29.87
CA SER A 114 17.11 -17.80 -31.07
C SER A 114 18.56 -17.34 -30.79
N THR A 115 18.94 -17.12 -29.53
CA THR A 115 20.33 -16.80 -29.15
C THR A 115 21.17 -18.08 -29.00
N PRO A 116 22.51 -18.01 -29.19
CA PRO A 116 23.40 -19.15 -28.95
C PRO A 116 23.26 -19.73 -27.54
N GLU A 117 23.11 -18.87 -26.53
CA GLU A 117 22.91 -19.25 -25.13
C GLU A 117 21.56 -19.96 -24.91
N GLY A 118 20.49 -19.49 -25.56
CA GLY A 118 19.18 -20.14 -25.58
C GLY A 118 19.24 -21.54 -26.20
N ALA A 119 19.93 -21.68 -27.33
CA ALA A 119 20.17 -22.96 -27.98
C ALA A 119 20.94 -23.95 -27.09
N ILE A 120 21.97 -23.50 -26.36
CA ILE A 120 22.75 -24.35 -25.44
C ILE A 120 21.87 -24.83 -24.27
N ARG A 121 21.00 -23.99 -23.73
CA ARG A 121 20.05 -24.38 -22.66
C ARG A 121 19.03 -25.40 -23.18
N SER A 122 18.50 -25.21 -24.39
CA SER A 122 17.55 -26.12 -25.04
C SER A 122 18.13 -27.51 -25.30
N LEU A 123 19.41 -27.59 -25.70
CA LEU A 123 20.12 -28.85 -25.92
C LEU A 123 20.42 -29.64 -24.63
N GLY A 124 20.34 -28.98 -23.46
CA GLY A 124 20.59 -29.59 -22.16
C GLY A 124 22.04 -30.07 -21.97
N SER A 125 22.34 -30.65 -20.80
CA SER A 125 23.67 -31.23 -20.56
C SER A 125 23.81 -32.54 -21.34
N ALA A 126 24.58 -32.53 -22.43
CA ALA A 126 24.95 -33.74 -23.14
C ALA A 126 25.87 -34.61 -22.24
N ARG A 127 25.30 -35.58 -21.53
CA ARG A 127 26.07 -36.58 -20.79
C ARG A 127 26.36 -37.75 -21.74
N PRO A 128 27.62 -37.96 -22.15
CA PRO A 128 27.95 -39.11 -22.98
C PRO A 128 27.58 -40.40 -22.23
N PRO A 129 27.24 -41.49 -22.95
CA PRO A 129 26.94 -42.79 -22.33
C PRO A 129 28.05 -43.18 -21.35
N ALA A 130 27.69 -43.80 -20.22
CA ALA A 130 28.62 -44.12 -19.13
C ALA A 130 29.87 -44.89 -19.60
N ASP A 131 29.73 -45.72 -20.63
CA ASP A 131 30.80 -46.53 -21.20
C ASP A 131 31.79 -45.74 -22.08
N ALA A 132 31.50 -44.48 -22.39
CA ALA A 132 32.39 -43.59 -23.14
C ALA A 132 33.33 -42.77 -22.23
N VAL A 133 33.17 -42.86 -20.90
CA VAL A 133 34.00 -42.13 -19.93
C VAL A 133 35.01 -43.10 -19.29
N PRO A 134 36.33 -42.95 -19.53
CA PRO A 134 37.33 -43.77 -18.85
C PRO A 134 37.31 -43.47 -17.35
N VAL A 135 36.93 -44.46 -16.54
CA VAL A 135 36.97 -44.36 -15.08
C VAL A 135 38.41 -44.57 -14.62
N SER A 136 39.11 -43.49 -14.28
CA SER A 136 40.37 -43.59 -13.54
C SER A 136 40.05 -44.11 -12.13
N ALA A 137 40.28 -45.40 -11.92
CA ALA A 137 40.18 -46.01 -10.61
C ALA A 137 41.41 -45.63 -9.77
N ASP A 138 41.20 -44.81 -8.74
CA ASP A 138 42.06 -44.81 -7.56
C ASP A 138 41.22 -44.58 -6.30
N PRO A 139 41.25 -45.48 -5.29
CA PRO A 139 40.39 -45.41 -4.11
C PRO A 139 41.07 -44.93 -2.81
N SER A 140 40.24 -44.33 -1.93
CA SER A 140 40.31 -44.29 -0.44
C SER A 140 41.03 -43.09 0.25
N PRO A 141 40.82 -42.85 1.57
CA PRO A 141 39.54 -42.80 2.33
C PRO A 141 39.51 -41.71 3.46
N THR A 142 38.36 -41.60 4.15
CA THR A 142 38.18 -41.22 5.58
C THR A 142 38.33 -39.75 6.02
N VAL A 143 37.27 -39.19 6.61
CA VAL A 143 37.22 -38.75 8.04
C VAL A 143 35.76 -38.55 8.46
N SER A 144 35.47 -39.08 9.66
CA SER A 144 34.20 -39.15 10.37
C SER A 144 33.76 -37.83 11.03
N ALA A 145 32.46 -37.71 11.31
CA ALA A 145 31.80 -36.78 12.25
C ALA A 145 32.16 -37.10 13.74
N PRO A 146 31.50 -36.60 14.82
CA PRO A 146 30.50 -35.52 15.07
C PRO A 146 30.98 -34.55 16.23
N GLU A 147 30.26 -33.61 16.87
CA GLU A 147 29.26 -33.79 17.96
C GLU A 147 28.67 -32.45 18.46
N THR A 148 27.42 -32.54 18.92
CA THR A 148 26.60 -31.61 19.71
C THR A 148 27.01 -31.61 21.19
N PRO A 149 26.65 -30.57 21.98
CA PRO A 149 26.15 -30.87 23.31
C PRO A 149 24.86 -30.13 23.69
N GLU A 150 24.00 -30.91 24.32
CA GLU A 150 22.78 -30.62 25.05
C GLU A 150 23.12 -30.16 26.48
N SER A 151 22.33 -29.25 27.07
CA SER A 151 22.15 -29.15 28.53
C SER A 151 20.85 -28.42 28.86
N ALA A 152 19.98 -29.11 29.59
CA ALA A 152 18.71 -28.64 30.13
C ALA A 152 18.83 -28.47 31.69
N PRO A 153 17.75 -28.43 32.50
CA PRO A 153 17.26 -27.24 33.18
C PRO A 153 17.19 -27.37 34.73
N ASP A 154 16.94 -26.28 35.46
CA ASP A 154 16.48 -26.24 36.86
C ASP A 154 16.33 -24.74 37.28
N THR A 155 15.43 -24.22 38.13
CA THR A 155 14.71 -24.73 39.32
C THR A 155 13.48 -23.83 39.58
N ALA A 156 12.48 -24.38 40.27
CA ALA A 156 11.24 -23.78 40.77
C ALA A 156 11.39 -22.70 41.88
N GLY A 157 10.30 -21.96 42.11
CA GLY A 157 10.01 -21.21 43.35
C GLY A 157 8.93 -20.14 43.11
N ASP A 158 7.65 -20.31 43.48
CA ASP A 158 7.04 -20.31 44.83
C ASP A 158 6.19 -19.04 45.03
N GLU A 159 4.88 -19.28 45.18
CA GLU A 159 3.90 -18.66 46.08
C GLU A 159 3.42 -17.20 46.00
N ARG A 160 2.08 -17.12 45.84
CA ARG A 160 1.09 -16.36 46.65
C ARG A 160 1.35 -14.88 46.91
N SER A 161 0.43 -14.03 46.45
CA SER A 161 -0.44 -13.21 47.33
C SER A 161 -1.47 -12.38 46.54
N THR A 162 -2.75 -12.59 46.86
CA THR A 162 -3.87 -11.63 46.66
C THR A 162 -3.99 -10.76 47.91
N PRO A 163 -4.44 -9.50 47.80
CA PRO A 163 -5.85 -9.16 48.12
C PRO A 163 -6.42 -8.10 47.15
N SER A 164 -7.65 -8.18 46.64
CA SER A 164 -8.95 -7.94 47.31
C SER A 164 -9.09 -6.55 47.94
N GLU A 165 -9.65 -5.58 47.19
CA GLU A 165 -10.52 -4.52 47.71
C GLU A 165 -11.58 -4.16 46.66
N GLN A 166 -12.84 -4.22 47.07
CA GLN A 166 -14.05 -3.87 46.32
C GLN A 166 -14.74 -2.68 47.06
N PRO A 167 -15.85 -2.14 46.54
CA PRO A 167 -16.06 -0.72 46.26
C PRO A 167 -16.64 0.07 47.46
N THR A 168 -16.60 1.40 47.37
CA THR A 168 -17.44 2.26 48.21
C THR A 168 -18.42 3.05 47.34
N ASP A 169 -19.69 2.85 47.69
CA ASP A 169 -20.88 3.54 47.24
C ASP A 169 -21.19 4.65 48.26
N ALA A 170 -21.33 5.90 47.80
CA ALA A 170 -21.98 7.00 48.52
C ALA A 170 -22.03 8.23 47.57
N ASP A 171 -23.14 8.59 46.92
CA ASP A 171 -24.44 9.12 47.39
C ASP A 171 -24.55 10.64 47.15
N VAL A 172 -25.78 11.02 46.78
CA VAL A 172 -26.45 12.33 46.83
C VAL A 172 -26.25 13.34 45.69
N SER A 173 -27.16 13.22 44.71
CA SER A 173 -28.21 14.19 44.34
C SER A 173 -27.97 15.72 44.40
N ALA A 174 -28.51 16.33 43.33
CA ALA A 174 -29.20 17.63 43.26
C ALA A 174 -28.43 18.84 42.70
N ALA A 175 -28.75 19.18 41.44
CA ALA A 175 -29.13 20.53 41.05
C ALA A 175 -29.84 20.50 39.68
N VAL A 176 -31.17 20.37 39.73
CA VAL A 176 -32.08 20.87 38.69
C VAL A 176 -32.15 22.38 38.88
N GLU A 177 -31.90 23.17 37.83
CA GLU A 177 -32.37 24.54 37.54
C GLU A 177 -31.82 24.96 36.14
N PRO A 178 -32.36 25.98 35.46
CA PRO A 178 -33.44 25.88 34.49
C PRO A 178 -32.94 25.92 33.03
N ARG A 179 -33.68 25.25 32.14
CA ARG A 179 -33.49 25.33 30.68
C ARG A 179 -33.80 26.75 30.19
N GLU A 180 -32.76 27.54 29.99
CA GLU A 180 -32.81 28.66 29.05
C GLU A 180 -32.85 28.11 27.61
N PRO A 181 -33.65 28.71 26.71
CA PRO A 181 -33.74 28.28 25.32
C PRO A 181 -32.44 28.68 24.64
N ARG A 182 -31.44 27.80 24.70
CA ARG A 182 -30.28 27.90 23.81
C ARG A 182 -30.82 27.73 22.40
N ASP A 183 -30.58 28.74 21.58
CA ASP A 183 -30.65 28.68 20.13
C ASP A 183 -29.83 27.47 19.65
N HIS A 184 -30.48 26.31 19.57
CA HIS A 184 -29.95 25.11 18.96
C HIS A 184 -30.07 25.24 17.45
N GLU A 185 -29.50 26.31 16.91
CA GLU A 185 -29.03 26.35 15.53
C GLU A 185 -27.76 25.49 15.47
N THR A 186 -27.99 24.18 15.51
CA THR A 186 -27.24 23.13 14.84
C THR A 186 -25.75 23.44 14.59
N GLN A 187 -24.92 23.36 15.64
CA GLN A 187 -23.49 23.09 15.50
C GLN A 187 -23.30 21.63 15.02
N ARG A 188 -23.78 21.32 13.81
CA ARG A 188 -23.21 20.20 13.07
C ARG A 188 -21.81 20.67 12.67
N PRO A 189 -20.74 20.01 13.12
CA PRO A 189 -19.42 20.36 12.63
C PRO A 189 -19.45 20.31 11.11
N SER A 190 -18.90 21.34 10.46
CA SER A 190 -18.72 21.33 9.01
C SER A 190 -18.13 19.98 8.58
N GLU A 191 -18.56 19.43 7.45
CA GLU A 191 -18.05 18.16 6.94
C GLU A 191 -16.51 17.99 7.09
N PRO A 192 -15.65 18.99 6.78
CA PRO A 192 -14.20 18.86 7.01
C PRO A 192 -13.80 18.68 8.48
N ALA A 193 -14.45 19.41 9.40
CA ALA A 193 -14.21 19.25 10.84
C ALA A 193 -14.70 17.89 11.35
N SER A 194 -15.74 17.33 10.72
CA SER A 194 -16.22 15.98 11.01
C SER A 194 -15.23 14.90 10.55
N LEU A 195 -14.61 15.05 9.38
CA LEU A 195 -13.64 14.08 8.84
C LEU A 195 -12.34 14.10 9.63
N ALA A 196 -11.81 15.27 9.99
CA ALA A 196 -10.64 15.38 10.87
C ALA A 196 -10.87 14.73 12.24
N ALA A 197 -12.12 14.69 12.72
CA ALA A 197 -12.46 13.98 13.96
C ALA A 197 -12.58 12.46 13.79
N VAL A 198 -12.86 11.97 12.57
CA VAL A 198 -12.80 10.54 12.22
C VAL A 198 -11.34 10.09 12.08
N GLU A 199 -10.54 10.87 11.36
CA GLU A 199 -9.10 10.65 11.16
C GLU A 199 -8.36 10.47 12.48
N ARG A 200 -8.47 11.45 13.40
CA ARG A 200 -7.86 11.33 14.75
C ARG A 200 -8.30 10.09 15.53
N ARG A 201 -9.51 9.57 15.27
CA ARG A 201 -10.01 8.33 15.91
C ARG A 201 -9.39 7.09 15.27
N ILE A 202 -9.17 7.11 13.96
CA ILE A 202 -8.45 6.06 13.23
C ILE A 202 -6.98 6.03 13.69
N ASP A 203 -6.30 7.17 13.75
CA ASP A 203 -4.91 7.26 14.23
C ASP A 203 -4.74 6.72 15.66
N LEU A 204 -5.72 6.99 16.53
CA LEU A 204 -5.74 6.44 17.88
C LEU A 204 -5.95 4.92 17.85
N ALA A 205 -6.87 4.42 17.04
CA ALA A 205 -7.11 2.98 16.92
C ALA A 205 -5.88 2.23 16.39
N GLU A 206 -5.17 2.81 15.42
CA GLU A 206 -3.95 2.24 14.85
C GLU A 206 -2.80 2.22 15.86
N ARG A 207 -2.60 3.30 16.63
CA ARG A 207 -1.60 3.33 17.70
C ARG A 207 -1.86 2.32 18.82
N LEU A 208 -3.12 1.95 19.03
CA LEU A 208 -3.51 0.96 20.03
C LEU A 208 -3.44 -0.49 19.52
N ASP A 209 -3.43 -0.69 18.20
CA ASP A 209 -3.33 -2.01 17.60
C ASP A 209 -1.96 -2.64 17.91
N GLY A 210 -1.96 -3.75 18.66
CA GLY A 210 -0.73 -4.43 19.08
C GLY A 210 0.09 -3.70 20.16
N ALA A 211 -0.39 -2.58 20.70
CA ALA A 211 0.33 -1.81 21.71
C ALA A 211 0.41 -2.55 23.06
N SER A 212 1.51 -2.34 23.79
CA SER A 212 1.58 -2.77 25.18
C SER A 212 0.61 -1.93 26.04
N VAL A 213 0.24 -2.44 27.23
CA VAL A 213 -0.65 -1.70 28.15
C VAL A 213 -0.07 -0.32 28.53
N ALA A 214 1.25 -0.22 28.63
CA ALA A 214 1.93 1.04 28.94
C ALA A 214 1.82 2.04 27.78
N ASP A 215 2.04 1.58 26.54
CA ASP A 215 1.94 2.41 25.33
C ASP A 215 0.49 2.82 25.07
N ALA A 216 -0.47 1.93 25.32
CA ALA A 216 -1.89 2.23 25.21
C ALA A 216 -2.33 3.31 26.22
N ALA A 217 -1.87 3.24 27.46
CA ALA A 217 -2.14 4.26 28.46
C ALA A 217 -1.53 5.63 28.08
N ALA A 218 -0.33 5.63 27.50
CA ALA A 218 0.30 6.85 27.00
C ALA A 218 -0.50 7.49 25.84
N ALA A 219 -0.88 6.69 24.84
CA ALA A 219 -1.65 7.16 23.69
C ALA A 219 -3.03 7.73 24.06
N LEU A 220 -3.71 7.12 25.04
CA LEU A 220 -4.98 7.62 25.57
C LEU A 220 -4.79 8.94 26.37
N SER A 221 -3.68 9.07 27.10
CA SER A 221 -3.37 10.29 27.86
C SER A 221 -3.06 11.48 26.95
N GLU A 222 -2.35 11.24 25.84
CA GLU A 222 -1.99 12.28 24.86
C GLU A 222 -3.19 12.88 24.13
N THR A 223 -4.25 12.10 23.96
CA THR A 223 -5.43 12.53 23.18
C THR A 223 -6.50 13.18 24.05
N GLU A 224 -6.37 13.16 25.37
CA GLU A 224 -7.42 13.52 26.34
C GLU A 224 -8.76 12.78 26.07
N ARG A 225 -8.70 11.61 25.42
CA ARG A 225 -9.88 10.82 25.04
C ARG A 225 -9.84 9.46 25.72
N GLY A 226 -10.97 9.09 26.30
CA GLY A 226 -11.19 7.73 26.81
C GLY A 226 -11.41 6.72 25.69
N VAL A 227 -11.45 5.45 26.08
CA VAL A 227 -11.78 4.32 25.20
C VAL A 227 -13.14 4.45 24.51
N ASP A 228 -14.05 5.26 25.06
CA ASP A 228 -15.35 5.59 24.47
C ASP A 228 -15.22 6.21 23.06
N ALA A 229 -14.08 6.84 22.75
CA ALA A 229 -13.80 7.33 21.40
C ALA A 229 -13.76 6.20 20.37
N LEU A 230 -13.36 5.00 20.75
CA LEU A 230 -13.25 3.85 19.85
C LEU A 230 -14.60 3.16 19.60
N GLU A 231 -15.59 3.33 20.48
CA GLU A 231 -16.95 2.77 20.27
C GLU A 231 -17.60 3.27 18.99
N SER A 232 -17.22 4.49 18.59
CA SER A 232 -17.72 5.13 17.38
C SER A 232 -16.98 4.74 16.09
N LEU A 233 -15.93 3.93 16.18
CA LEU A 233 -15.05 3.60 15.05
C LEU A 233 -15.76 2.76 13.98
N ASP A 234 -16.61 1.81 14.37
CA ASP A 234 -17.40 1.02 13.41
C ASP A 234 -18.44 1.87 12.67
N ALA A 235 -19.08 2.79 13.39
CA ALA A 235 -20.00 3.75 12.79
C ALA A 235 -19.26 4.69 11.81
N ASP A 236 -18.06 5.13 12.16
CA ASP A 236 -17.20 5.92 11.27
C ASP A 236 -16.82 5.14 10.01
N ARG A 237 -16.41 3.87 10.13
CA ARG A 237 -16.10 3.00 8.98
C ARG A 237 -17.30 2.86 8.04
N GLU A 238 -18.49 2.62 8.58
CA GLU A 238 -19.70 2.52 7.76
C GLU A 238 -20.04 3.86 7.09
N ARG A 239 -19.89 4.98 7.82
CA ARG A 239 -20.09 6.33 7.28
C ARG A 239 -19.13 6.60 6.12
N LEU A 240 -17.84 6.29 6.28
CA LEU A 240 -16.83 6.49 5.23
C LEU A 240 -17.13 5.66 3.98
N ARG A 241 -17.51 4.38 4.14
CA ARG A 241 -17.94 3.52 3.01
C ARG A 241 -19.14 4.12 2.27
N ARG A 242 -20.13 4.64 3.01
CA ARG A 242 -21.32 5.27 2.42
C ARG A 242 -20.97 6.58 1.70
N LEU A 243 -20.05 7.37 2.25
CA LEU A 243 -19.56 8.61 1.64
C LEU A 243 -18.80 8.33 0.35
N ALA A 244 -17.89 7.35 0.36
CA ALA A 244 -17.15 6.91 -0.83
C ALA A 244 -18.11 6.43 -1.93
N ALA A 245 -19.06 5.54 -1.61
CA ALA A 245 -20.07 5.08 -2.57
C ALA A 245 -20.90 6.22 -3.17
N ARG A 246 -21.25 7.23 -2.36
CA ARG A 246 -21.97 8.41 -2.84
C ARG A 246 -21.09 9.28 -3.75
N ALA A 247 -19.82 9.47 -3.41
CA ALA A 247 -18.88 10.25 -4.22
C ALA A 247 -18.69 9.60 -5.59
N THR A 248 -18.46 8.28 -5.65
CA THR A 248 -18.39 7.51 -6.91
C THR A 248 -19.66 7.67 -7.74
N ALA A 249 -20.84 7.45 -7.15
CA ALA A 249 -22.10 7.59 -7.87
C ALA A 249 -22.37 9.03 -8.37
N LEU A 250 -21.82 10.05 -7.70
CA LEU A 250 -21.90 11.43 -8.14
C LEU A 250 -20.93 11.69 -9.32
N ALA A 251 -19.72 11.13 -9.27
CA ALA A 251 -18.74 11.21 -10.34
C ALA A 251 -19.25 10.56 -11.62
N ASP A 252 -19.81 9.34 -11.52
CA ASP A 252 -20.42 8.64 -12.67
C ASP A 252 -21.54 9.47 -13.30
N ARG A 253 -22.44 10.01 -12.47
CA ARG A 253 -23.53 10.87 -12.96
C ARG A 253 -23.01 12.16 -13.60
N ALA A 254 -21.93 12.73 -13.08
CA ALA A 254 -21.32 13.92 -13.64
C ALA A 254 -20.68 13.61 -15.01
N ALA A 255 -20.07 12.44 -15.17
CA ALA A 255 -19.53 11.98 -16.44
C ALA A 255 -20.63 11.75 -17.50
N ASP A 256 -21.80 11.24 -17.10
CA ASP A 256 -22.97 11.08 -17.98
C ASP A 256 -23.65 12.41 -18.34
N ALA A 257 -23.45 13.45 -17.51
CA ALA A 257 -24.07 14.75 -17.71
C ALA A 257 -23.17 15.61 -18.62
N ASP A 258 -23.50 15.65 -19.92
CA ASP A 258 -22.87 16.54 -20.90
C ASP A 258 -23.79 17.72 -21.28
N PRO A 259 -23.88 18.79 -20.45
CA PRO A 259 -24.64 19.98 -20.81
C PRO A 259 -23.91 20.78 -21.90
N ASP A 260 -24.64 21.19 -22.94
CA ASP A 260 -24.14 22.12 -23.97
C ASP A 260 -23.96 23.53 -23.36
N VAL A 261 -22.82 23.72 -22.69
CA VAL A 261 -22.42 24.95 -22.02
C VAL A 261 -22.28 26.11 -22.99
N ASP A 262 -22.01 25.87 -24.28
CA ASP A 262 -21.89 26.90 -25.30
C ASP A 262 -23.25 27.38 -25.80
N ALA A 263 -24.25 26.51 -25.88
CA ALA A 263 -25.63 26.91 -26.12
C ALA A 263 -26.20 27.70 -24.93
N LEU A 264 -25.90 27.28 -23.70
CA LEU A 264 -26.33 27.98 -22.49
C LEU A 264 -25.66 29.37 -22.37
N ARG A 265 -24.36 29.48 -22.68
CA ARG A 265 -23.64 30.76 -22.68
C ARG A 265 -24.16 31.74 -23.75
N ARG A 266 -24.70 31.23 -24.87
CA ARG A 266 -25.34 32.05 -25.92
C ARG A 266 -26.71 32.61 -25.52
N LEU A 267 -27.34 32.07 -24.48
CA LEU A 267 -28.65 32.52 -23.97
C LEU A 267 -28.55 33.57 -22.85
N ALA A 268 -27.39 33.69 -22.20
CA ALA A 268 -27.12 34.67 -21.15
C ALA A 268 -26.64 36.00 -21.74
#